data_AF-A0A061R9W4-F1
#
_entry.id   AF-A0A061R9W4-F1
#
_cell.length_a   1.000
_cell.length_b   1.000
_cell.length_c   1.000
_cell.angle_alpha   90.00
_cell.angle_beta   90.00
_cell.angle_gamma   90.00
#
_symmetry.space_group_name_H-M   'P 1'
#
loop_
_entity.id
_entity.type
_entity.pdbx_description
1 polymer ?
#
loop_
_entity_poly.entity_id
_entity_poly.type
_entity_poly.pdbx_seq_one_letter_code
_entity_poly.pdbx_strand_id
1 'polypeptide(L)'
;MELEAEHKFPVRKVPCASGSRLHFSWGTGHCLNLVDCCARSNLATHTGIQSAQHVATTLRWYFPSETMRRVSCDVQPHHEGLQQKRYSGAIVEGSAEWAEEVERYSRTISSVMGRDNDVREPPLQLNREMLEAGKFPEEDPFVPWQRALWELLEVFFIDKGSARDIIAEDLAQWLRRNWSVLGLASEAPGSEGNPWAELRDEAAKGALAASGVESHPRYWECLHRAVALGWTGMAEDMLGWHSAWRRAAAADSAGQRNRGCEAEVGALEAAQSLLRSMPHFCREGSVDITGRAFSELPEFLQYRQRWVMQCQQFLGTEELGDVWEDCEASSPGTAEGLRGLLRLLAGEEQAIQAATTSWLELLVAEVLHRYPDLKAQANTATLLPLLGRPWPHPCRPLELSCALSARGIP
;
A
#
# COMPACT_ATOMS: atom_id res chain seq x y z
N MET A 1 21.68 0.45 -28.84
CA MET A 1 20.94 1.70 -28.53
C MET A 1 20.76 1.67 -27.03
N GLU A 2 21.66 2.38 -26.36
CA GLU A 2 22.07 2.18 -24.97
C GLU A 2 20.97 2.57 -23.99
N LEU A 3 20.64 1.65 -23.09
CA LEU A 3 19.79 1.85 -21.92
C LEU A 3 20.71 2.00 -20.71
N GLU A 4 21.15 3.22 -20.42
CA GLU A 4 21.77 3.58 -19.15
C GLU A 4 20.94 4.69 -18.51
N ALA A 5 19.87 4.31 -17.83
CA ALA A 5 19.24 5.15 -16.82
C ALA A 5 19.79 4.75 -15.44
N GLU A 6 21.10 4.95 -15.25
CA GLU A 6 21.67 5.00 -13.90
C GLU A 6 20.91 6.07 -13.12
N HIS A 7 20.21 5.66 -12.05
CA HIS A 7 19.69 6.57 -11.05
C HIS A 7 20.89 7.24 -10.35
N LYS A 8 21.42 8.28 -10.97
CA LYS A 8 22.45 9.13 -10.39
C LYS A 8 21.80 9.91 -9.27
N PHE A 9 21.92 9.40 -8.04
CA PHE A 9 21.98 10.27 -6.87
C PHE A 9 22.86 11.46 -7.26
N PRO A 10 22.48 12.71 -6.96
CA PRO A 10 23.24 13.87 -7.39
C PRO A 10 24.65 13.78 -6.80
N VAL A 11 25.58 13.27 -7.60
CA VAL A 11 26.99 13.22 -7.25
C VAL A 11 27.41 14.68 -7.19
N ARG A 12 27.45 15.23 -5.97
CA ARG A 12 28.03 16.56 -5.75
C ARG A 12 29.47 16.48 -6.25
N LYS A 13 29.71 17.11 -7.40
CA LYS A 13 31.06 17.25 -7.94
C LYS A 13 31.83 18.15 -7.00
N VAL A 14 32.81 17.59 -6.32
CA VAL A 14 33.76 18.38 -5.53
C VAL A 14 34.60 19.18 -6.54
N PRO A 15 34.58 20.52 -6.49
CA PRO A 15 35.40 21.32 -7.40
C PRO A 15 36.86 21.01 -7.11
N CYS A 16 37.54 20.39 -8.09
CA CYS A 16 38.94 20.00 -8.00
C CYS A 16 39.66 20.58 -9.22
N ALA A 17 40.76 21.30 -9.01
CA ALA A 17 41.55 21.84 -10.10
C ALA A 17 42.30 20.71 -10.85
N SER A 18 42.42 20.79 -12.18
CA SER A 18 43.16 19.78 -12.94
C SER A 18 44.63 19.74 -12.48
N GLY A 19 45.10 18.59 -11.99
CA GLY A 19 46.47 18.40 -11.52
C GLY A 19 46.71 18.78 -10.04
N SER A 20 45.66 19.10 -9.28
CA SER A 20 45.78 19.29 -7.84
C SER A 20 45.81 17.97 -7.06
N ARG A 21 46.35 18.00 -5.85
CA ARG A 21 46.37 16.84 -4.96
C ARG A 21 45.20 16.94 -4.00
N LEU A 22 44.27 16.01 -4.10
CA LEU A 22 43.14 15.93 -3.19
C LEU A 22 43.57 15.19 -1.91
N HIS A 23 43.53 15.86 -0.77
CA HIS A 23 43.75 15.25 0.53
C HIS A 23 42.42 14.89 1.17
N PHE A 24 42.27 13.64 1.59
CA PHE A 24 41.12 13.19 2.36
C PHE A 24 41.54 12.93 3.80
N SER A 25 40.79 13.47 4.76
CA SER A 25 40.90 13.10 6.17
C SER A 25 39.55 12.74 6.74
N TRP A 26 39.54 11.68 7.55
CA TRP A 26 38.36 11.32 8.33
C TRP A 26 38.21 12.35 9.45
N GLY A 27 37.06 13.02 9.46
CA GLY A 27 36.65 13.90 10.56
C GLY A 27 36.02 13.10 11.69
N THR A 28 35.47 13.80 12.67
CA THR A 28 34.71 13.16 13.75
C THR A 28 33.36 12.64 13.23
N GLY A 29 33.04 11.38 13.55
CA GLY A 29 31.78 10.75 13.18
C GLY A 29 31.68 10.43 11.68
N HIS A 30 30.64 10.94 11.02
CA HIS A 30 30.31 10.63 9.62
C HIS A 30 30.81 11.69 8.62
N CYS A 31 31.85 12.45 9.00
CA CYS A 31 32.39 13.53 8.18
C CYS A 31 33.67 13.08 7.48
N LEU A 32 33.76 13.31 6.18
CA LEU A 32 35.00 13.27 5.40
C LEU A 32 35.39 14.68 5.04
N ASN A 33 36.56 15.12 5.46
CA ASN A 33 37.11 16.40 5.02
C ASN A 33 37.94 16.16 3.77
N LEU A 34 37.56 16.82 2.69
CA LEU A 34 38.30 16.88 1.44
C LEU A 34 38.97 18.24 1.35
N VAL A 35 40.28 18.27 1.19
CA VAL A 35 41.02 19.51 0.98
C VAL A 35 41.69 19.42 -0.38
N ASP A 36 41.36 20.36 -1.26
CA ASP A 36 42.13 20.55 -2.48
C ASP A 36 43.45 21.26 -2.15
N CYS A 37 44.55 20.51 -2.17
CA CYS A 37 45.88 21.07 -2.11
C CYS A 37 46.30 21.43 -3.54
N CYS A 38 46.06 22.69 -3.92
CA CYS A 38 46.62 23.27 -5.14
C CYS A 38 48.14 23.09 -5.13
N ALA A 39 48.66 22.16 -5.93
CA ALA A 39 50.09 22.06 -6.21
C ALA A 39 50.47 23.14 -7.24
N ARG A 40 50.47 24.41 -6.81
CA ARG A 40 51.17 25.48 -7.54
C ARG A 40 52.36 25.96 -6.70
N SER A 41 53.36 25.09 -6.53
CA SER A 41 54.74 25.57 -6.47
C SER A 41 55.36 25.24 -7.81
N ASN A 42 55.32 26.20 -8.75
CA ASN A 42 56.30 26.37 -9.82
C ASN A 42 55.87 27.58 -10.64
N LEU A 43 56.04 28.77 -10.06
CA LEU A 43 56.35 30.04 -10.73
C LEU A 43 56.12 31.16 -9.71
N ALA A 44 57.18 31.47 -8.96
CA ALA A 44 57.34 32.81 -8.41
C ALA A 44 57.55 33.76 -9.59
N THR A 45 56.47 34.22 -10.21
CA THR A 45 56.51 35.48 -10.95
C THR A 45 56.34 36.59 -9.95
N HIS A 46 57.39 37.41 -9.83
CA HIS A 46 57.33 38.72 -9.18
C HIS A 46 56.03 39.44 -9.61
N THR A 47 55.40 40.12 -8.66
CA THR A 47 54.07 40.77 -8.73
C THR A 47 52.87 39.88 -8.44
N GLY A 48 52.38 39.97 -7.19
CA GLY A 48 51.03 39.59 -6.80
C GLY A 48 50.93 38.26 -6.05
N ILE A 49 50.82 38.33 -4.73
CA ILE A 49 50.41 37.20 -3.89
C ILE A 49 48.95 36.86 -4.26
N GLN A 50 48.75 35.98 -5.24
CA GLN A 50 47.47 35.27 -5.36
C GLN A 50 47.49 34.17 -4.30
N SER A 51 46.71 34.37 -3.24
CA SER A 51 46.50 33.34 -2.22
C SER A 51 46.00 32.07 -2.91
N ALA A 52 46.73 30.97 -2.75
CA ALA A 52 46.25 29.66 -3.14
C ALA A 52 44.94 29.41 -2.38
N GLN A 53 43.80 29.50 -3.06
CA GLN A 53 42.51 29.20 -2.46
C GLN A 53 42.42 27.69 -2.27
N HIS A 54 42.74 27.23 -1.07
CA HIS A 54 42.45 25.86 -0.65
C HIS A 54 40.95 25.73 -0.47
N VAL A 55 40.31 24.91 -1.30
CA VAL A 55 38.90 24.57 -1.13
C VAL A 55 38.82 23.38 -0.17
N ALA A 56 38.40 23.66 1.06
CA ALA A 56 38.05 22.62 2.02
C ALA A 56 36.56 22.31 1.89
N THR A 57 36.23 21.08 1.52
CA THR A 57 34.87 20.55 1.41
C THR A 57 34.68 19.46 2.45
N THR A 58 33.76 19.67 3.40
CA THR A 58 33.35 18.59 4.30
C THR A 58 32.18 17.84 3.66
N LEU A 59 32.44 16.60 3.25
CA LEU A 59 31.40 15.64 2.91
C LEU A 59 30.85 15.02 4.19
N ARG A 60 29.54 14.87 4.27
CA ARG A 60 28.86 14.08 5.29
C ARG A 60 28.07 13.00 4.56
N TRP A 61 28.42 11.73 4.75
CA TRP A 61 27.70 10.64 4.08
C TRP A 61 26.49 10.14 4.87
N TYR A 62 26.35 10.55 6.15
CA TYR A 62 25.22 10.17 6.98
C TYR A 62 24.83 11.29 7.95
N PHE A 63 23.55 11.64 7.95
CA PHE A 63 22.94 12.49 8.96
C PHE A 63 21.65 11.81 9.40
N PRO A 64 21.56 11.28 10.63
CA PRO A 64 20.33 10.63 11.07
C PRO A 64 19.22 11.68 11.14
N SER A 65 18.07 11.36 10.55
CA SER A 65 16.87 12.20 10.67
C SER A 65 16.49 12.41 12.13
N GLU A 66 15.66 13.42 12.41
CA GLU A 66 15.09 13.59 13.75
C GLU A 66 14.39 12.30 14.21
N THR A 67 13.56 11.70 13.35
CA THR A 67 12.88 10.44 13.62
C THR A 67 13.86 9.31 13.94
N MET A 68 14.95 9.17 13.19
CA MET A 68 15.95 8.12 13.45
C MET A 68 16.71 8.34 14.76
N ARG A 69 16.96 9.59 15.14
CA ARG A 69 17.52 9.95 16.46
C ARG A 69 16.54 9.65 17.58
N ARG A 70 15.26 10.00 17.41
CA ARG A 70 14.20 9.67 18.38
C ARG A 70 14.02 8.17 18.53
N VAL A 71 13.98 7.41 17.43
CA VAL A 71 13.95 5.94 17.49
C VAL A 71 15.17 5.43 18.25
N SER A 72 16.37 5.91 17.96
CA SER A 72 17.58 5.45 18.64
C SER A 72 17.62 5.82 20.13
N CYS A 73 17.13 6.99 20.53
CA CYS A 73 17.22 7.47 21.91
C CYS A 73 16.02 7.05 22.77
N ASP A 74 14.81 7.11 22.21
CA ASP A 74 13.56 6.86 22.94
C ASP A 74 13.29 5.36 23.06
N VAL A 75 13.69 4.54 22.08
CA VAL A 75 13.45 3.08 22.10
C VAL A 75 14.52 2.33 22.89
N GLN A 76 15.75 2.84 22.96
CA GLN A 76 16.90 2.20 23.60
C GLN A 76 16.63 1.73 25.03
N PRO A 77 16.05 2.54 25.95
CA PRO A 77 15.76 2.10 27.31
C PRO A 77 14.75 0.93 27.37
N HIS A 78 13.78 0.92 26.45
CA HIS A 78 12.78 -0.14 26.37
C HIS A 78 13.39 -1.44 25.83
N HIS A 79 14.30 -1.34 24.86
CA HIS A 79 15.05 -2.49 24.36
C HIS A 79 15.95 -3.08 25.45
N GLU A 80 16.70 -2.25 26.17
CA GLU A 80 17.55 -2.70 27.29
C GLU A 80 16.73 -3.38 28.38
N GLY A 81 15.59 -2.81 28.76
CA GLY A 81 14.66 -3.42 29.72
C GLY A 81 14.13 -4.78 29.26
N LEU A 82 13.77 -4.91 27.97
CA LEU A 82 13.29 -6.17 27.41
C LEU A 82 14.41 -7.25 27.41
N GLN A 83 15.63 -6.88 27.01
CA GLN A 83 16.78 -7.78 27.05
C GLN A 83 17.14 -8.19 28.48
N GLN A 84 17.05 -7.27 29.44
CA GLN A 84 17.31 -7.60 30.85
C GLN A 84 16.29 -8.61 31.39
N LYS A 85 15.01 -8.47 31.05
CA LYS A 85 13.96 -9.44 31.41
C LYS A 85 14.21 -10.82 30.77
N ARG A 86 14.70 -10.82 29.52
CA ARG A 86 15.09 -12.02 28.77
C ARG A 86 16.26 -12.75 29.44
N TYR A 87 17.37 -12.05 29.71
CA TYR A 87 18.59 -12.65 30.27
C TYR A 87 18.48 -13.00 31.75
N SER A 88 17.64 -12.30 32.52
CA SER A 88 17.40 -12.63 33.92
C SER A 88 16.53 -13.88 34.10
N GLY A 89 15.89 -14.37 33.04
CA GLY A 89 14.91 -15.46 33.11
C GLY A 89 13.68 -15.09 33.93
N ALA A 90 13.47 -13.80 34.23
CA ALA A 90 12.32 -13.31 34.98
C ALA A 90 11.01 -13.55 34.23
N ILE A 91 11.07 -13.60 32.89
CA ILE A 91 9.96 -13.94 32.01
C ILE A 91 10.46 -15.01 31.03
N VAL A 92 9.71 -16.09 30.89
CA VAL A 92 10.02 -17.17 29.95
C VAL A 92 9.65 -16.74 28.53
N GLU A 93 10.57 -16.87 27.57
CA GLU A 93 10.28 -16.64 26.15
C GLU A 93 9.11 -17.53 25.69
N GLY A 94 8.12 -16.93 25.04
CA GLY A 94 6.90 -17.61 24.60
C GLY A 94 5.80 -17.71 25.66
N SER A 95 5.97 -17.12 26.84
CA SER A 95 4.87 -16.93 27.79
C SER A 95 3.94 -15.78 27.35
N ALA A 96 2.72 -15.74 27.89
CA ALA A 96 1.79 -14.63 27.67
C ALA A 96 2.36 -13.29 28.18
N GLU A 97 3.10 -13.32 29.30
CA GLU A 97 3.78 -12.15 29.86
C GLU A 97 4.89 -11.64 28.93
N TRP A 98 5.60 -12.55 28.24
CA TRP A 98 6.59 -12.17 27.22
C TRP A 98 5.93 -11.49 26.03
N ALA A 99 4.81 -12.03 25.54
CA ALA A 99 4.06 -11.44 24.43
C ALA A 99 3.57 -10.02 24.75
N GLU A 100 3.05 -9.78 25.96
CA GLU A 100 2.60 -8.45 26.39
C GLU A 100 3.74 -7.42 26.42
N GLU A 101 4.92 -7.83 26.90
CA GLU A 101 6.11 -6.96 26.93
C GLU A 101 6.63 -6.64 25.53
N VAL A 102 6.63 -7.62 24.61
CA VAL A 102 6.98 -7.42 23.20
C VAL A 102 5.97 -6.48 22.52
N GLU A 103 4.67 -6.66 22.78
CA GLU A 103 3.62 -5.77 22.26
C GLU A 103 3.80 -4.34 22.78
N ARG A 104 4.10 -4.17 24.07
CA ARG A 104 4.37 -2.85 24.67
C ARG A 104 5.58 -2.19 24.03
N TYR A 105 6.68 -2.93 23.85
CA TYR A 105 7.87 -2.45 23.16
C TYR A 105 7.56 -1.99 21.73
N SER A 106 6.79 -2.79 20.98
CA SER A 106 6.43 -2.45 19.61
C SER A 106 5.52 -1.23 19.52
N ARG A 107 4.56 -1.09 20.44
CA ARG A 107 3.72 0.12 20.52
C ARG A 107 4.56 1.38 20.75
N THR A 108 5.63 1.30 21.55
CA THR A 108 6.55 2.43 21.72
C THR A 108 7.26 2.77 20.41
N ILE A 109 7.80 1.78 19.70
CA ILE A 109 8.48 2.00 18.41
C ILE A 109 7.53 2.67 17.41
N SER A 110 6.33 2.12 17.27
CA SER A 110 5.31 2.68 16.38
C SER A 110 4.90 4.09 16.80
N SER A 111 4.83 4.41 18.10
CA SER A 111 4.60 5.78 18.58
C SER A 111 5.72 6.74 18.18
N VAL A 112 6.97 6.31 18.29
CA VAL A 112 8.16 7.14 17.99
C VAL A 112 8.30 7.39 16.49
N MET A 113 7.95 6.43 15.64
CA MET A 113 7.86 6.60 14.17
C MET A 113 6.60 7.39 13.73
N GLY A 114 5.79 7.86 14.69
CA GLY A 114 4.50 8.53 14.50
C GLY A 114 3.34 7.53 14.42
N ARG A 115 2.14 7.88 14.89
CA ARG A 115 0.90 7.10 14.66
C ARG A 115 -0.28 7.96 14.16
N ASP A 116 -1.06 7.31 13.29
CA ASP A 116 -2.44 7.51 12.83
C ASP A 116 -2.93 8.67 11.94
N ASN A 117 -2.34 9.87 11.85
CA ASN A 117 -2.99 10.97 11.08
C ASN A 117 -2.14 11.71 10.03
N ASP A 118 -0.86 11.40 9.88
CA ASP A 118 -0.07 12.06 8.85
C ASP A 118 -0.43 11.44 7.50
N VAL A 119 -1.00 12.26 6.62
CA VAL A 119 -1.18 11.94 5.20
C VAL A 119 0.18 11.49 4.67
N ARG A 120 0.32 10.19 4.43
CA ARG A 120 1.58 9.61 3.96
C ARG A 120 1.70 9.93 2.48
N GLU A 121 2.18 11.12 2.14
CA GLU A 121 2.45 11.46 0.76
C GLU A 121 3.52 10.51 0.19
N PRO A 122 3.41 10.10 -1.10
CA PRO A 122 4.41 9.25 -1.72
C PRO A 122 5.80 9.90 -1.62
N PRO A 123 6.78 9.26 -0.96
CA PRO A 123 8.09 9.87 -0.76
C PRO A 123 8.75 10.24 -2.10
N LEU A 124 8.52 9.45 -3.14
CA LEU A 124 9.22 9.58 -4.44
C LEU A 124 8.83 10.86 -5.21
N GLN A 125 7.57 11.28 -5.15
CA GLN A 125 7.07 12.44 -5.90
C GLN A 125 7.56 13.74 -5.24
N LEU A 126 7.38 13.84 -3.92
CA LEU A 126 7.87 14.97 -3.12
C LEU A 126 9.40 15.08 -3.21
N ASN A 127 10.12 13.95 -3.15
CA ASN A 127 11.57 13.95 -3.28
C ASN A 127 12.03 14.46 -4.64
N ARG A 128 11.38 14.09 -5.74
CA ARG A 128 11.79 14.54 -7.08
C ARG A 128 11.64 16.05 -7.23
N GLU A 129 10.49 16.60 -6.84
CA GLU A 129 10.22 18.03 -6.90
C GLU A 129 11.15 18.82 -5.96
N MET A 130 11.42 18.31 -4.76
CA MET A 130 12.34 18.92 -3.82
C MET A 130 13.80 18.87 -4.30
N LEU A 131 14.23 17.75 -4.89
CA LEU A 131 15.57 17.60 -5.49
C LEU A 131 15.75 18.54 -6.68
N GLU A 132 14.73 18.65 -7.54
CA GLU A 132 14.68 19.58 -8.68
C GLU A 132 14.68 21.05 -8.19
N ALA A 133 14.06 21.34 -7.04
CA ALA A 133 14.10 22.63 -6.36
C ALA A 133 15.37 22.89 -5.51
N GLY A 134 16.32 21.95 -5.47
CA GLY A 134 17.57 22.06 -4.71
C GLY A 134 17.40 22.04 -3.19
N LYS A 135 16.24 21.60 -2.68
CA LYS A 135 15.95 21.46 -1.24
C LYS A 135 16.10 19.99 -0.84
N PHE A 136 16.83 19.74 0.25
CA PHE A 136 16.85 18.41 0.86
C PHE A 136 15.68 18.31 1.85
N PRO A 137 14.94 17.18 1.88
CA PRO A 137 13.93 16.98 2.90
C PRO A 137 14.56 16.99 4.29
N GLU A 138 13.86 17.59 5.26
CA GLU A 138 14.29 17.61 6.67
C GLU A 138 14.25 16.21 7.30
N GLU A 139 13.40 15.33 6.75
CA GLU A 139 13.29 13.93 7.13
C GLU A 139 13.91 12.99 6.09
N ASP A 140 14.34 11.81 6.56
CA ASP A 140 14.89 10.77 5.69
C ASP A 140 13.75 10.16 4.86
N PRO A 141 13.86 10.12 3.52
CA PRO A 141 12.82 9.63 2.62
C PRO A 141 12.44 8.16 2.83
N PHE A 142 13.26 7.39 3.56
CA PHE A 142 13.00 5.99 3.88
C PHE A 142 12.18 5.80 5.17
N VAL A 143 11.96 6.84 5.98
CA VAL A 143 11.22 6.74 7.24
C VAL A 143 9.79 6.19 7.04
N PRO A 144 8.99 6.65 6.04
CA PRO A 144 7.68 6.07 5.78
C PRO A 144 7.72 4.58 5.42
N TRP A 145 8.75 4.15 4.67
CA TRP A 145 8.96 2.75 4.30
C TRP A 145 9.37 1.89 5.50
N GLN A 146 10.28 2.38 6.34
CA GLN A 146 10.70 1.69 7.57
C GLN A 146 9.52 1.50 8.51
N ARG A 147 8.66 2.52 8.63
CA ARG A 147 7.43 2.43 9.41
C ARG A 147 6.43 1.44 8.82
N ALA A 148 6.18 1.50 7.51
CA ALA A 148 5.31 0.55 6.82
C ALA A 148 5.78 -0.89 7.06
N LEU A 149 7.09 -1.14 6.93
CA LEU A 149 7.69 -2.43 7.20
C LEU A 149 7.52 -2.85 8.67
N TRP A 150 7.75 -1.94 9.62
CA TRP A 150 7.56 -2.24 11.02
C TRP A 150 6.12 -2.63 11.34
N GLU A 151 5.14 -1.83 10.88
CA GLU A 151 3.72 -2.13 11.05
C GLU A 151 3.35 -3.49 10.43
N LEU A 152 3.96 -3.87 9.30
CA LEU A 152 3.78 -5.20 8.69
C LEU A 152 4.35 -6.31 9.59
N LEU A 153 5.53 -6.09 10.18
CA LEU A 153 6.11 -7.03 11.15
C LEU A 153 5.21 -7.19 12.38
N GLU A 154 4.54 -6.11 12.83
CA GLU A 154 3.56 -6.18 13.93
C GLU A 154 2.36 -7.07 13.59
N VAL A 155 1.94 -7.11 12.32
CA VAL A 155 0.81 -7.96 11.87
C VAL A 155 1.19 -9.44 11.88
N PHE A 156 2.42 -9.79 11.46
CA PHE A 156 2.81 -11.19 11.30
C PHE A 156 3.50 -11.81 12.52
N PHE A 157 4.29 -11.05 13.26
CA PHE A 157 5.23 -11.60 14.24
C PHE A 157 4.88 -11.29 15.70
N ILE A 158 4.00 -10.32 15.95
CA ILE A 158 3.60 -9.98 17.31
C ILE A 158 2.32 -10.75 17.64
N ASP A 159 2.45 -11.73 18.54
CA ASP A 159 1.33 -12.46 19.11
C ASP A 159 0.52 -11.51 20.00
N LYS A 160 -0.75 -11.29 19.64
CA LYS A 160 -1.69 -10.41 20.36
C LYS A 160 -2.68 -11.23 21.22
N GLY A 161 -2.45 -12.54 21.34
CA GLY A 161 -3.29 -13.49 22.07
C GLY A 161 -4.35 -14.19 21.20
N SER A 162 -4.85 -15.32 21.69
CA SER A 162 -5.57 -16.37 20.94
C SER A 162 -6.79 -15.96 20.07
N ALA A 163 -7.51 -14.90 20.42
CA ALA A 163 -8.65 -14.36 19.66
C ALA A 163 -8.25 -13.21 18.71
N ARG A 164 -7.04 -12.66 18.86
CA ARG A 164 -6.47 -11.53 18.12
C ARG A 164 -5.32 -11.95 17.20
N ASP A 165 -5.28 -13.21 16.79
CA ASP A 165 -4.21 -13.74 15.91
C ASP A 165 -4.54 -13.68 14.42
N ILE A 166 -5.80 -13.39 14.07
CA ILE A 166 -6.22 -13.34 12.67
C ILE A 166 -5.72 -12.06 12.03
N ILE A 167 -5.10 -12.21 10.86
CA ILE A 167 -4.39 -11.13 10.18
C ILE A 167 -5.16 -10.50 9.02
N ALA A 168 -6.29 -11.06 8.61
CA ALA A 168 -6.98 -10.65 7.37
C ALA A 168 -7.31 -9.14 7.33
N GLU A 169 -8.05 -8.66 8.33
CA GLU A 169 -8.45 -7.25 8.43
C GLU A 169 -7.27 -6.33 8.78
N ASP A 170 -6.37 -6.80 9.66
CA ASP A 170 -5.14 -6.09 10.03
C ASP A 170 -4.26 -5.80 8.80
N LEU A 171 -4.10 -6.81 7.93
CA LEU A 171 -3.29 -6.72 6.72
C LEU A 171 -3.94 -5.83 5.66
N ALA A 172 -5.26 -5.93 5.48
CA ALA A 172 -6.02 -5.08 4.59
C ALA A 172 -5.97 -3.60 5.02
N GLN A 173 -6.15 -3.35 6.32
CA GLN A 173 -6.05 -2.00 6.89
C GLN A 173 -4.63 -1.45 6.79
N TRP A 174 -3.61 -2.29 7.03
CA TRP A 174 -2.22 -1.92 6.85
C TRP A 174 -1.93 -1.51 5.40
N LEU A 175 -2.37 -2.30 4.41
CA LEU A 175 -2.16 -1.99 2.99
C LEU A 175 -2.84 -0.68 2.62
N ARG A 176 -4.07 -0.45 3.09
CA ARG A 176 -4.81 0.80 2.85
C ARG A 176 -4.06 2.03 3.36
N ARG A 177 -3.50 1.96 4.58
CA ARG A 177 -2.74 3.06 5.20
C ARG A 177 -1.39 3.31 4.52
N ASN A 178 -0.81 2.28 3.90
CA ASN A 178 0.54 2.32 3.32
C ASN A 178 0.55 2.37 1.79
N TRP A 179 -0.62 2.37 1.15
CA TRP A 179 -0.77 2.29 -0.30
C TRP A 179 0.08 3.31 -1.07
N SER A 180 0.01 4.57 -0.65
CA SER A 180 0.74 5.70 -1.26
C SER A 180 2.25 5.60 -1.06
N VAL A 181 2.68 5.11 0.09
CA VAL A 181 4.11 4.91 0.42
C VAL A 181 4.71 3.84 -0.47
N LEU A 182 3.96 2.76 -0.70
CA LEU A 182 4.43 1.59 -1.46
C LEU A 182 4.55 1.86 -2.96
N GLY A 183 4.09 3.01 -3.47
CA GLY A 183 4.14 3.33 -4.90
C GLY A 183 3.16 2.52 -5.76
N LEU A 184 2.30 1.68 -5.17
CA LEU A 184 1.28 0.86 -5.85
C LEU A 184 0.20 1.69 -6.58
N ALA A 185 0.20 3.00 -6.36
CA ALA A 185 -0.63 3.97 -7.06
C ALA A 185 -0.14 4.31 -8.48
N SER A 186 1.13 4.06 -8.81
CA SER A 186 1.80 4.56 -10.03
C SER A 186 2.11 3.44 -11.04
N GLU A 187 1.13 2.63 -11.37
CA GLU A 187 1.28 1.59 -12.41
C GLU A 187 0.87 2.16 -13.79
N ALA A 188 1.61 3.17 -14.28
CA ALA A 188 1.90 3.39 -15.71
C ALA A 188 2.87 4.57 -15.92
N PRO A 189 3.92 4.43 -16.78
CA PRO A 189 4.70 5.57 -17.24
C PRO A 189 3.81 6.51 -18.05
N GLY A 190 3.44 7.65 -17.46
CA GLY A 190 2.55 8.67 -18.05
C GLY A 190 1.21 8.87 -17.33
N SER A 191 0.89 8.08 -16.30
CA SER A 191 -0.33 8.22 -15.48
C SER A 191 0.01 8.97 -14.18
N GLU A 192 -0.01 10.29 -14.23
CA GLU A 192 0.05 11.12 -13.02
C GLU A 192 -1.32 11.10 -12.32
N GLY A 193 -1.69 9.98 -11.69
CA GLY A 193 -3.01 9.90 -11.07
C GLY A 193 -3.33 8.62 -10.32
N ASN A 194 -3.98 8.78 -9.17
CA ASN A 194 -4.70 7.71 -8.49
C ASN A 194 -5.96 7.38 -9.33
N PRO A 195 -6.10 6.17 -9.89
CA PRO A 195 -7.20 5.88 -10.82
C PRO A 195 -8.59 5.96 -10.16
N TRP A 196 -8.68 5.79 -8.84
CA TRP A 196 -9.92 6.01 -8.09
C TRP A 196 -10.25 7.51 -7.96
N ALA A 197 -9.23 8.37 -7.88
CA ALA A 197 -9.41 9.83 -7.85
C ALA A 197 -9.86 10.34 -9.23
N GLU A 198 -9.28 9.83 -10.32
CA GLU A 198 -9.72 10.13 -11.68
C GLU A 198 -11.20 9.76 -11.89
N LEU A 199 -11.58 8.53 -11.53
CA LEU A 199 -12.97 8.07 -11.61
C LEU A 199 -13.93 8.91 -10.75
N ARG A 200 -13.51 9.30 -9.55
CA ARG A 200 -14.29 10.17 -8.66
C ARG A 200 -14.49 11.56 -9.27
N ASP A 201 -13.42 12.13 -9.83
CA ASP A 201 -13.47 13.42 -10.51
C ASP A 201 -14.36 13.37 -11.75
N GLU A 202 -14.30 12.30 -12.53
CA GLU A 202 -15.16 12.08 -13.69
C GLU A 202 -16.63 11.92 -13.30
N ALA A 203 -16.91 11.18 -12.22
CA ALA A 203 -18.24 11.05 -11.64
C ALA A 203 -18.77 12.41 -11.15
N ALA A 204 -17.93 13.21 -10.48
CA ALA A 204 -18.28 14.52 -9.95
C ALA A 204 -18.50 15.59 -11.04
N LYS A 205 -17.69 15.57 -12.11
CA LYS A 205 -17.82 16.49 -13.26
C LYS A 205 -19.05 16.17 -14.11
N GLY A 206 -19.72 15.03 -13.87
CA GLY A 206 -20.83 14.57 -14.70
C GLY A 206 -20.45 14.36 -16.16
N ALA A 207 -19.15 14.27 -16.48
CA ALA A 207 -18.61 14.38 -17.83
C ALA A 207 -18.97 13.18 -18.72
N LEU A 208 -19.43 12.07 -18.13
CA LEU A 208 -20.07 10.93 -18.80
C LEU A 208 -21.59 11.06 -18.87
N ALA A 209 -22.12 12.27 -19.01
CA ALA A 209 -23.56 12.58 -19.05
C ALA A 209 -24.35 11.80 -20.13
N ALA A 210 -23.70 11.17 -21.11
CA ALA A 210 -24.36 10.35 -22.14
C ALA A 210 -24.00 8.85 -22.10
N SER A 211 -22.85 8.43 -21.54
CA SER A 211 -22.38 7.03 -21.61
C SER A 211 -22.23 6.33 -20.25
N GLY A 212 -22.39 7.05 -19.12
CA GLY A 212 -22.31 6.46 -17.78
C GLY A 212 -20.87 6.21 -17.31
N VAL A 213 -20.62 6.39 -16.01
CA VAL A 213 -19.27 6.26 -15.40
C VAL A 213 -18.72 4.84 -15.59
N GLU A 214 -19.62 3.86 -15.64
CA GLU A 214 -19.32 2.45 -15.88
C GLU A 214 -18.74 2.13 -17.27
N SER A 215 -18.84 3.05 -18.23
CA SER A 215 -18.21 2.91 -19.55
C SER A 215 -16.71 3.22 -19.54
N HIS A 216 -16.20 3.81 -18.45
CA HIS A 216 -14.77 4.08 -18.35
C HIS A 216 -14.01 2.74 -18.34
N PRO A 217 -12.95 2.55 -19.16
CA PRO A 217 -12.28 1.24 -19.32
C PRO A 217 -11.80 0.61 -18.01
N ARG A 218 -11.40 1.45 -17.05
CA ARG A 218 -10.87 1.02 -15.74
C ARG A 218 -11.93 0.96 -14.64
N TYR A 219 -13.21 1.26 -14.91
CA TYR A 219 -14.24 1.33 -13.88
C TYR A 219 -14.42 -0.01 -13.15
N TRP A 220 -14.69 -1.08 -13.89
CA TRP A 220 -14.88 -2.41 -13.32
C TRP A 220 -13.60 -2.97 -12.69
N GLU A 221 -12.45 -2.71 -13.30
CA GLU A 221 -11.13 -3.07 -12.74
C GLU A 221 -10.91 -2.40 -11.38
N CYS A 222 -11.15 -1.10 -11.26
CA CYS A 222 -10.97 -0.35 -10.01
C CYS A 222 -11.99 -0.77 -8.94
N LEU A 223 -13.22 -1.10 -9.36
CA LEU A 223 -14.25 -1.63 -8.47
C LEU A 223 -13.85 -3.00 -7.94
N HIS A 224 -13.47 -3.94 -8.81
CA HIS A 224 -13.04 -5.28 -8.41
C HIS A 224 -11.79 -5.21 -7.51
N ARG A 225 -10.80 -4.38 -7.86
CA ARG A 225 -9.61 -4.14 -7.02
C ARG A 225 -9.98 -3.56 -5.66
N ALA A 226 -10.90 -2.59 -5.59
CA ALA A 226 -11.36 -2.05 -4.30
C ALA A 226 -11.99 -3.12 -3.42
N VAL A 227 -12.84 -3.99 -3.98
CA VAL A 227 -13.46 -5.11 -3.24
C VAL A 227 -12.40 -6.16 -2.85
N ALA A 228 -11.46 -6.49 -3.74
CA ALA A 228 -10.37 -7.41 -3.47
C ALA A 228 -9.58 -7.01 -2.23
N LEU A 229 -9.31 -5.71 -2.06
CA LEU A 229 -8.52 -5.16 -0.96
C LEU A 229 -9.35 -4.80 0.28
N GLY A 230 -10.66 -5.09 0.28
CA GLY A 230 -11.54 -4.79 1.41
C GLY A 230 -11.89 -3.31 1.57
N TRP A 231 -11.74 -2.49 0.52
CA TRP A 231 -12.15 -1.07 0.51
C TRP A 231 -13.63 -0.93 0.20
N THR A 232 -14.46 -1.57 1.02
CA THR A 232 -15.90 -1.75 0.77
C THR A 232 -16.65 -0.42 0.66
N GLY A 233 -16.27 0.61 1.44
CA GLY A 233 -16.84 1.95 1.31
C GLY A 233 -16.60 2.59 -0.06
N MET A 234 -15.40 2.46 -0.61
CA MET A 234 -15.10 2.95 -1.96
C MET A 234 -15.89 2.18 -3.02
N ALA A 235 -15.98 0.85 -2.88
CA ALA A 235 -16.74 0.02 -3.81
C ALA A 235 -18.24 0.36 -3.79
N GLU A 236 -18.80 0.63 -2.61
CA GLU A 236 -20.18 1.09 -2.47
C GLU A 236 -20.41 2.44 -3.14
N ASP A 237 -19.53 3.41 -2.92
CA ASP A 237 -19.58 4.72 -3.58
C ASP A 237 -19.56 4.58 -5.10
N MET A 238 -18.65 3.74 -5.62
CA MET A 238 -18.52 3.48 -7.06
C MET A 238 -19.80 2.88 -7.64
N LEU A 239 -20.39 1.86 -7.00
CA LEU A 239 -21.69 1.32 -7.42
C LEU A 239 -22.80 2.37 -7.37
N GLY A 240 -22.73 3.33 -6.45
CA GLY A 240 -23.65 4.46 -6.36
C GLY A 240 -23.52 5.45 -7.53
N TRP A 241 -22.37 5.51 -8.20
CA TRP A 241 -22.17 6.38 -9.37
C TRP A 241 -22.72 5.81 -10.69
N HIS A 242 -23.16 4.54 -10.68
CA HIS A 242 -23.62 3.84 -11.87
C HIS A 242 -24.83 4.55 -12.54
N SER A 243 -24.83 4.69 -13.87
CA SER A 243 -25.86 5.47 -14.57
C SER A 243 -27.28 4.87 -14.49
N ALA A 244 -27.37 3.55 -14.26
CA ALA A 244 -28.64 2.82 -14.14
C ALA A 244 -29.56 3.42 -13.07
N TRP A 245 -29.03 3.93 -11.96
CA TRP A 245 -29.83 4.60 -10.92
C TRP A 245 -30.58 5.82 -11.45
N ARG A 246 -29.91 6.64 -12.26
CA ARG A 246 -30.53 7.81 -12.89
C ARG A 246 -31.52 7.41 -13.97
N ARG A 247 -31.19 6.37 -14.76
CA ARG A 247 -32.10 5.85 -15.80
C ARG A 247 -33.39 5.31 -15.19
N ALA A 248 -33.31 4.57 -14.08
CA ALA A 248 -34.48 4.07 -13.38
C ALA A 248 -35.34 5.20 -12.80
N ALA A 249 -34.73 6.17 -12.12
CA ALA A 249 -35.46 7.34 -11.60
C ALA A 249 -36.15 8.16 -12.71
N ALA A 250 -35.51 8.29 -13.87
CA ALA A 250 -36.11 8.94 -15.04
C ALA A 250 -37.26 8.11 -15.64
N ALA A 251 -37.12 6.79 -15.69
CA ALA A 251 -38.16 5.88 -16.18
C ALA A 251 -39.40 5.88 -15.26
N ASP A 252 -39.20 5.90 -13.94
CA ASP A 252 -40.26 5.97 -12.94
C ASP A 252 -41.06 7.28 -13.05
N SER A 253 -40.37 8.41 -13.19
CA SER A 253 -41.01 9.72 -13.36
C SER A 253 -41.74 9.88 -14.70
N ALA A 254 -41.30 9.17 -15.74
CA ALA A 254 -41.97 9.10 -17.04
C ALA A 254 -43.10 8.05 -17.09
N GLY A 255 -43.28 7.23 -16.05
CA GLY A 255 -44.27 6.15 -16.02
C GLY A 255 -43.98 5.02 -17.02
N GLN A 256 -42.74 4.88 -17.46
CA GLN A 256 -42.36 3.94 -18.51
C GLN A 256 -41.54 2.79 -17.92
N ARG A 257 -42.13 1.59 -17.89
CA ARG A 257 -41.42 0.39 -17.40
C ARG A 257 -40.47 -0.13 -18.47
N ASN A 258 -39.19 -0.23 -18.12
CA ASN A 258 -38.17 -0.84 -18.96
C ASN A 258 -37.57 -2.02 -18.19
N ARG A 259 -37.93 -3.25 -18.57
CA ARG A 259 -37.48 -4.49 -17.91
C ARG A 259 -35.96 -4.59 -17.81
N GLY A 260 -35.23 -4.17 -18.85
CA GLY A 260 -33.76 -4.19 -18.83
C GLY A 260 -33.18 -3.24 -17.78
N CYS A 261 -33.77 -2.05 -17.63
CA CYS A 261 -33.34 -1.09 -16.60
C CYS A 261 -33.71 -1.56 -15.18
N GLU A 262 -34.89 -2.17 -15.01
CA GLU A 262 -35.33 -2.76 -13.74
C GLU A 262 -34.41 -3.94 -13.34
N ALA A 263 -34.01 -4.78 -14.30
CA ALA A 263 -33.10 -5.89 -14.10
C ALA A 263 -31.68 -5.42 -13.72
N GLU A 264 -31.15 -4.42 -14.43
CA GLU A 264 -29.86 -3.80 -14.10
C GLU A 264 -29.86 -3.22 -12.67
N VAL A 265 -30.90 -2.48 -12.29
CA VAL A 265 -31.03 -1.93 -10.94
C VAL A 265 -31.19 -3.03 -9.90
N GLY A 266 -32.00 -4.04 -10.14
CA GLY A 266 -32.14 -5.18 -9.24
C GLY A 266 -30.82 -5.92 -9.00
N ALA A 267 -30.01 -6.10 -10.06
CA ALA A 267 -28.68 -6.70 -9.94
C ALA A 267 -27.72 -5.80 -9.13
N LEU A 268 -27.77 -4.48 -9.33
CA LEU A 268 -26.98 -3.51 -8.57
C LEU A 268 -27.39 -3.44 -7.09
N GLU A 269 -28.68 -3.45 -6.80
CA GLU A 269 -29.23 -3.47 -5.42
C GLU A 269 -28.80 -4.72 -4.68
N ALA A 270 -28.87 -5.89 -5.33
CA ALA A 270 -28.43 -7.14 -4.75
C ALA A 270 -26.91 -7.14 -4.48
N ALA A 271 -26.10 -6.66 -5.42
CA ALA A 271 -24.66 -6.53 -5.24
C ALA A 271 -24.30 -5.55 -4.09
N GLN A 272 -24.96 -4.39 -4.03
CA GLN A 272 -24.79 -3.44 -2.92
C GLN A 272 -25.22 -4.04 -1.58
N SER A 273 -26.32 -4.80 -1.54
CA SER A 273 -26.79 -5.46 -0.33
C SER A 273 -25.78 -6.51 0.17
N LEU A 274 -25.22 -7.30 -0.73
CA LEU A 274 -24.16 -8.27 -0.41
C LEU A 274 -22.89 -7.57 0.08
N LEU A 275 -22.47 -6.46 -0.53
CA LEU A 275 -21.33 -5.67 -0.05
C LEU A 275 -21.59 -5.07 1.34
N ARG A 276 -22.75 -4.47 1.58
CA ARG A 276 -23.14 -3.92 2.90
C ARG A 276 -23.32 -4.97 3.97
N SER A 277 -23.46 -6.24 3.59
CA SER A 277 -23.51 -7.38 4.52
C SER A 277 -22.21 -8.17 4.56
N MET A 278 -21.14 -7.71 3.89
CA MET A 278 -19.84 -8.35 3.92
C MET A 278 -19.36 -8.47 5.38
N PRO A 279 -18.99 -9.67 5.83
CA PRO A 279 -18.56 -9.88 7.20
C PRO A 279 -17.14 -9.38 7.40
N HIS A 280 -16.94 -8.58 8.45
CA HIS A 280 -15.64 -8.10 8.86
C HIS A 280 -15.32 -8.54 10.28
N PHE A 281 -14.10 -9.01 10.49
CA PHE A 281 -13.60 -9.35 11.83
C PHE A 281 -12.95 -8.12 12.46
N CYS A 282 -13.79 -7.22 12.99
CA CYS A 282 -13.36 -5.88 13.37
C CYS A 282 -12.59 -5.86 14.69
N ARG A 283 -11.51 -5.08 14.68
CA ARG A 283 -10.85 -4.57 15.89
C ARG A 283 -11.22 -3.11 16.08
N GLU A 284 -11.25 -2.64 17.32
CA GLU A 284 -11.52 -1.24 17.65
C GLU A 284 -10.65 -0.30 16.78
N GLY A 285 -11.29 0.61 16.03
CA GLY A 285 -10.59 1.63 15.22
C GLY A 285 -10.61 1.44 13.69
N SER A 286 -11.47 0.58 13.15
CA SER A 286 -11.65 0.47 11.69
C SER A 286 -12.43 1.67 11.12
N VAL A 287 -11.78 2.43 10.23
CA VAL A 287 -12.41 3.54 9.47
C VAL A 287 -12.96 2.97 8.15
N ASP A 288 -14.19 3.33 7.81
CA ASP A 288 -14.89 2.98 6.56
C ASP A 288 -15.17 1.48 6.33
N ILE A 289 -15.65 0.76 7.34
CA ILE A 289 -16.21 -0.57 7.11
C ILE A 289 -17.67 -0.41 6.71
N THR A 290 -17.97 -0.62 5.42
CA THR A 290 -19.33 -0.94 4.98
C THR A 290 -19.46 -2.47 5.04
N GLY A 291 -20.40 -2.97 5.85
CA GLY A 291 -20.43 -4.38 6.20
C GLY A 291 -20.95 -4.67 7.61
N ARG A 292 -20.92 -5.95 7.99
CA ARG A 292 -21.29 -6.40 9.34
C ARG A 292 -20.04 -6.76 10.14
N ALA A 293 -19.82 -6.04 11.23
CA ALA A 293 -18.71 -6.26 12.15
C ALA A 293 -19.00 -7.40 13.13
N PHE A 294 -17.98 -8.21 13.39
CA PHE A 294 -17.99 -9.29 14.38
C PHE A 294 -16.76 -9.21 15.28
N SER A 295 -16.94 -9.48 16.57
CA SER A 295 -15.86 -9.59 17.57
C SER A 295 -15.51 -11.04 17.90
N GLU A 296 -16.47 -11.96 17.73
CA GLU A 296 -16.31 -13.38 18.06
C GLU A 296 -16.02 -14.21 16.80
N LEU A 297 -14.90 -14.91 16.80
CA LEU A 297 -14.44 -15.68 15.63
C LEU A 297 -15.44 -16.76 15.17
N PRO A 298 -16.05 -17.58 16.05
CA PRO A 298 -16.99 -18.59 15.60
C PRO A 298 -18.24 -18.01 14.94
N GLU A 299 -18.75 -16.88 15.45
CA GLU A 299 -19.90 -16.19 14.88
C GLU A 299 -19.57 -15.60 13.50
N PHE A 300 -18.41 -14.95 13.41
CA PHE A 300 -17.88 -14.41 12.15
C PHE A 300 -17.78 -15.48 11.07
N LEU A 301 -17.12 -16.62 11.34
CA LEU A 301 -16.94 -17.69 10.36
C LEU A 301 -18.27 -18.31 9.94
N GLN A 302 -19.18 -18.54 10.89
CA GLN A 302 -20.49 -19.09 10.59
C GLN A 302 -21.31 -18.15 9.69
N TYR A 303 -21.34 -16.85 10.02
CA TYR A 303 -22.04 -15.87 9.20
C TYR A 303 -21.42 -15.75 7.81
N ARG A 304 -20.07 -15.72 7.75
CA ARG A 304 -19.34 -15.64 6.49
C ARG A 304 -19.62 -16.81 5.57
N GLN A 305 -19.68 -18.03 6.09
CA GLN A 305 -20.07 -19.20 5.26
C GLN A 305 -21.45 -19.02 4.64
N ARG A 306 -22.44 -18.54 5.41
CA ARG A 306 -23.79 -18.26 4.86
C ARG A 306 -23.77 -17.14 3.82
N TRP A 307 -23.00 -16.09 4.07
CA TRP A 307 -22.88 -14.96 3.16
C TRP A 307 -22.19 -15.35 1.83
N VAL A 308 -21.14 -16.18 1.87
CA VAL A 308 -20.53 -16.75 0.66
C VAL A 308 -21.54 -17.61 -0.11
N MET A 309 -22.33 -18.43 0.60
CA MET A 309 -23.40 -19.20 -0.03
C MET A 309 -24.46 -18.29 -0.70
N GLN A 310 -24.77 -17.14 -0.12
CA GLN A 310 -25.67 -16.16 -0.75
C GLN A 310 -25.06 -15.56 -2.02
N CYS A 311 -23.77 -15.26 -2.02
CA CYS A 311 -23.06 -14.79 -3.24
C CYS A 311 -23.10 -15.85 -4.34
N GLN A 312 -22.84 -17.12 -4.00
CA GLN A 312 -22.89 -18.25 -4.93
C GLN A 312 -24.30 -18.56 -5.42
N GLN A 313 -25.31 -18.48 -4.54
CA GLN A 313 -26.71 -18.60 -4.92
C GLN A 313 -27.04 -17.53 -5.94
N PHE A 314 -26.78 -16.26 -5.65
CA PHE A 314 -27.06 -15.16 -6.58
C PHE A 314 -26.38 -15.30 -7.96
N LEU A 315 -25.22 -15.96 -8.02
CA LEU A 315 -24.56 -16.34 -9.27
C LEU A 315 -25.21 -17.54 -9.99
N GLY A 316 -25.81 -18.48 -9.26
CA GLY A 316 -26.26 -19.78 -9.75
C GLY A 316 -27.79 -20.00 -9.81
N THR A 317 -28.62 -19.11 -9.26
CA THR A 317 -30.08 -19.34 -9.22
C THR A 317 -30.73 -19.17 -10.60
N GLU A 318 -31.50 -20.18 -11.03
CA GLU A 318 -32.41 -20.09 -12.18
C GLU A 318 -33.52 -19.04 -11.98
N GLU A 319 -33.95 -18.77 -10.74
CA GLU A 319 -34.96 -17.74 -10.42
C GLU A 319 -34.50 -16.29 -10.67
N LEU A 320 -33.18 -16.08 -10.75
CA LEU A 320 -32.55 -14.83 -11.17
C LEU A 320 -31.99 -14.91 -12.60
N GLY A 321 -32.12 -16.07 -13.26
CA GLY A 321 -31.74 -16.26 -14.66
C GLY A 321 -32.41 -15.22 -15.55
N ASP A 322 -33.71 -14.97 -15.33
CA ASP A 322 -34.47 -13.94 -16.03
C ASP A 322 -33.86 -12.54 -15.84
N VAL A 323 -33.41 -12.20 -14.63
CA VAL A 323 -32.80 -10.88 -14.31
C VAL A 323 -31.43 -10.76 -14.96
N TRP A 324 -30.63 -11.82 -14.95
CA TRP A 324 -29.32 -11.81 -15.58
C TRP A 324 -29.41 -11.77 -17.11
N GLU A 325 -30.36 -12.49 -17.70
CA GLU A 325 -30.63 -12.47 -19.15
C GLU A 325 -31.15 -11.09 -19.59
N ASP A 326 -32.10 -10.51 -18.86
CA ASP A 326 -32.63 -9.16 -19.14
C ASP A 326 -31.56 -8.07 -18.93
N CYS A 327 -30.68 -8.23 -17.92
CA CYS A 327 -29.56 -7.34 -17.67
C CYS A 327 -28.48 -7.47 -18.76
N GLU A 328 -28.15 -8.69 -19.18
CA GLU A 328 -27.16 -8.96 -20.23
C GLU A 328 -27.64 -8.46 -21.61
N ALA A 329 -28.95 -8.55 -21.88
CA ALA A 329 -29.57 -7.99 -23.08
C ALA A 329 -29.55 -6.45 -23.11
N SER A 330 -29.62 -5.80 -21.94
CA SER A 330 -29.64 -4.33 -21.80
C SER A 330 -28.22 -3.73 -21.72
N SER A 331 -27.38 -4.27 -20.84
CA SER A 331 -26.01 -3.84 -20.59
C SER A 331 -25.10 -5.06 -20.30
N PRO A 332 -24.49 -5.66 -21.34
CA PRO A 332 -23.62 -6.83 -21.15
C PRO A 332 -22.39 -6.49 -20.28
N GLY A 333 -21.88 -5.25 -20.36
CA GLY A 333 -20.77 -4.81 -19.54
C GLY A 333 -21.11 -4.74 -18.04
N THR A 334 -22.32 -4.30 -17.70
CA THR A 334 -22.79 -4.28 -16.30
C THR A 334 -23.01 -5.69 -15.77
N ALA A 335 -23.61 -6.58 -16.57
CA ALA A 335 -23.81 -7.97 -16.18
C ALA A 335 -22.48 -8.69 -15.91
N GLU A 336 -21.51 -8.58 -16.84
CA GLU A 336 -20.17 -9.16 -16.70
C GLU A 336 -19.44 -8.59 -15.48
N GLY A 337 -19.47 -7.27 -15.31
CA GLY A 337 -18.85 -6.58 -14.20
C GLY A 337 -19.40 -7.00 -12.83
N LEU A 338 -20.72 -7.12 -12.69
CA LEU A 338 -21.35 -7.58 -11.45
C LEU A 338 -21.10 -9.07 -11.20
N ARG A 339 -21.13 -9.93 -12.23
CA ARG A 339 -20.74 -11.35 -12.10
C ARG A 339 -19.29 -11.48 -11.63
N GLY A 340 -18.38 -10.70 -12.18
CA GLY A 340 -16.98 -10.67 -11.73
C GLY A 340 -16.84 -10.28 -10.25
N LEU A 341 -17.57 -9.26 -9.81
CA LEU A 341 -17.61 -8.82 -8.41
C LEU A 341 -18.13 -9.93 -7.48
N LEU A 342 -19.20 -10.63 -7.88
CA LEU A 342 -19.79 -11.70 -7.08
C LEU A 342 -18.88 -12.94 -7.00
N ARG A 343 -18.22 -13.30 -8.10
CA ARG A 343 -17.22 -14.40 -8.11
C ARG A 343 -16.07 -14.08 -7.16
N LEU A 344 -15.65 -12.82 -7.14
CA LEU A 344 -14.64 -12.33 -6.21
C LEU A 344 -15.12 -12.41 -4.75
N LEU A 345 -16.32 -11.92 -4.44
CA LEU A 345 -16.93 -12.01 -3.09
C LEU A 345 -17.12 -13.47 -2.65
N ALA A 346 -17.41 -14.38 -3.59
CA ALA A 346 -17.51 -15.81 -3.33
C ALA A 346 -16.15 -16.49 -3.07
N GLY A 347 -15.04 -15.78 -3.28
CA GLY A 347 -13.69 -16.28 -3.05
C GLY A 347 -13.13 -17.13 -4.20
N GLU A 348 -13.58 -16.92 -5.44
CA GLU A 348 -13.03 -17.62 -6.60
C GLU A 348 -11.58 -17.15 -6.89
N GLU A 349 -10.67 -18.11 -6.94
CA GLU A 349 -9.23 -17.86 -7.13
C GLU A 349 -8.92 -17.07 -8.41
N GLN A 350 -9.59 -17.38 -9.51
CA GLN A 350 -9.37 -16.69 -10.79
C GLN A 350 -9.84 -15.24 -10.76
N ALA A 351 -10.97 -14.96 -10.11
CA ALA A 351 -11.51 -13.61 -9.98
C ALA A 351 -10.61 -12.74 -9.07
N ILE A 352 -10.08 -13.33 -8.00
CA ILE A 352 -9.13 -12.66 -7.10
C ILE A 352 -7.83 -12.29 -7.84
N GLN A 353 -7.27 -13.23 -8.61
CA GLN A 353 -6.06 -12.99 -9.39
C GLN A 353 -6.27 -11.92 -10.47
N ALA A 354 -7.41 -11.94 -11.15
CA ALA A 354 -7.73 -10.95 -12.18
C ALA A 354 -7.94 -9.53 -11.62
N ALA A 355 -8.41 -9.40 -10.38
CA ALA A 355 -8.71 -8.12 -9.74
C ALA A 355 -7.49 -7.45 -9.07
N THR A 356 -6.37 -8.16 -8.92
CA THR A 356 -5.19 -7.68 -8.20
C THR A 356 -4.04 -7.41 -9.17
N THR A 357 -3.17 -6.45 -8.84
CA THR A 357 -2.08 -6.00 -9.75
C THR A 357 -0.68 -6.27 -9.22
N SER A 358 -0.55 -6.44 -7.91
CA SER A 358 0.70 -6.74 -7.22
C SER A 358 0.58 -8.00 -6.37
N TRP A 359 1.72 -8.65 -6.09
CA TRP A 359 1.77 -9.83 -5.22
C TRP A 359 1.21 -9.55 -3.82
N LEU A 360 1.37 -8.32 -3.34
CA LEU A 360 0.90 -7.89 -2.03
C LEU A 360 -0.63 -7.74 -2.02
N GLU A 361 -1.20 -7.16 -3.07
CA GLU A 361 -2.65 -7.10 -3.27
C GLU A 361 -3.26 -8.50 -3.35
N LEU A 362 -2.62 -9.41 -4.09
CA LEU A 362 -3.05 -10.79 -4.16
C LEU A 362 -3.05 -11.45 -2.78
N LEU A 363 -1.98 -11.28 -2.01
CA LEU A 363 -1.89 -11.82 -0.66
C LEU A 363 -3.04 -11.30 0.22
N VAL A 364 -3.30 -9.99 0.21
CA VAL A 364 -4.40 -9.40 0.98
C VAL A 364 -5.74 -9.98 0.54
N ALA A 365 -6.00 -10.04 -0.77
CA ALA A 365 -7.26 -10.53 -1.31
C ALA A 365 -7.49 -12.01 -1.02
N GLU A 366 -6.46 -12.86 -1.15
CA GLU A 366 -6.53 -14.28 -0.79
C GLU A 366 -6.83 -14.48 0.71
N VAL A 367 -6.18 -13.70 1.57
CA VAL A 367 -6.42 -13.79 3.02
C VAL A 367 -7.83 -13.29 3.38
N LEU A 368 -8.31 -12.20 2.79
CA LEU A 368 -9.67 -11.69 3.04
C LEU A 368 -10.77 -12.64 2.52
N HIS A 369 -10.62 -13.11 1.28
CA HIS A 369 -11.69 -13.79 0.54
C HIS A 369 -11.63 -15.32 0.63
N ARG A 370 -10.47 -15.93 0.92
CA ARG A 370 -10.32 -17.40 0.99
C ARG A 370 -9.84 -17.93 2.34
N TYR A 371 -8.99 -17.19 3.05
CA TYR A 371 -8.40 -17.62 4.33
C TYR A 371 -8.67 -16.64 5.48
N PRO A 372 -9.95 -16.36 5.80
CA PRO A 372 -10.33 -15.32 6.77
C PRO A 372 -9.97 -15.66 8.21
N ASP A 373 -9.68 -16.92 8.52
CA ASP A 373 -9.24 -17.43 9.83
C ASP A 373 -7.70 -17.58 9.92
N LEU A 374 -6.97 -17.10 8.91
CA LEU A 374 -5.53 -17.26 8.84
C LEU A 374 -4.84 -16.57 10.03
N LYS A 375 -4.08 -17.37 10.78
CA LYS A 375 -3.19 -16.91 11.83
C LYS A 375 -1.75 -16.92 11.31
N ALA A 376 -1.06 -15.78 11.38
CA ALA A 376 0.28 -15.64 10.80
C ALA A 376 1.29 -16.69 11.31
N GLN A 377 1.33 -16.92 12.63
CA GLN A 377 2.31 -17.81 13.24
C GLN A 377 1.96 -19.30 13.12
N ALA A 378 0.67 -19.64 13.04
CA ALA A 378 0.22 -21.03 12.97
C ALA A 378 0.14 -21.56 11.53
N ASN A 379 -0.03 -20.68 10.53
CA ASN A 379 -0.36 -21.07 9.15
C ASN A 379 0.74 -20.67 8.15
N THR A 380 2.01 -20.64 8.58
CA THR A 380 3.17 -20.36 7.72
C THR A 380 3.24 -21.26 6.49
N ALA A 381 2.81 -22.53 6.60
CA ALA A 381 2.73 -23.47 5.50
C ALA A 381 1.69 -23.10 4.43
N THR A 382 0.64 -22.36 4.79
CA THR A 382 -0.39 -21.85 3.86
C THR A 382 0.06 -20.53 3.21
N LEU A 383 0.83 -19.72 3.93
CA LEU A 383 1.39 -18.45 3.44
C LEU A 383 2.52 -18.64 2.43
N LEU A 384 3.41 -19.62 2.63
CA LEU A 384 4.59 -19.82 1.78
C LEU A 384 4.24 -20.11 0.29
N PRO A 385 3.26 -20.96 -0.03
CA PRO A 385 2.81 -21.15 -1.42
C PRO A 385 2.14 -19.91 -2.01
N LEU A 386 1.46 -19.09 -1.21
CA LEU A 386 0.83 -17.84 -1.67
C LEU A 386 1.91 -16.81 -2.05
N LEU A 387 3.01 -16.74 -1.30
CA LEU A 387 4.17 -15.90 -1.59
C LEU A 387 5.03 -16.44 -2.76
N GLY A 388 5.00 -17.75 -3.00
CA GLY A 388 5.78 -18.43 -4.03
C GLY A 388 5.05 -18.68 -5.36
N ARG A 389 3.78 -18.29 -5.48
CA ARG A 389 3.01 -18.43 -6.73
C ARG A 389 3.58 -17.48 -7.79
N PRO A 390 3.96 -17.98 -8.98
CA PRO A 390 4.35 -17.11 -10.07
C PRO A 390 3.17 -16.22 -10.44
N TRP A 391 3.37 -14.91 -10.33
CA TRP A 391 2.37 -13.91 -10.70
C TRP A 391 2.07 -14.03 -12.21
N PRO A 392 0.79 -14.14 -12.62
CA PRO A 392 0.42 -14.45 -14.01
C PRO A 392 0.73 -13.32 -14.99
N HIS A 393 0.93 -12.10 -14.50
CA HIS A 393 1.46 -11.01 -15.29
C HIS A 393 2.96 -10.88 -15.00
N PRO A 394 3.85 -10.85 -16.00
CA PRO A 394 5.25 -10.59 -15.75
C PRO A 394 5.35 -9.21 -15.10
N CYS A 395 5.71 -9.16 -13.81
CA CYS A 395 6.20 -7.92 -13.21
C CYS A 395 7.25 -7.37 -14.16
N ARG A 396 7.04 -6.18 -14.72
CA ARG A 396 8.12 -5.52 -15.45
C ARG A 396 9.28 -5.41 -14.46
N PRO A 397 10.47 -5.93 -14.78
CA PRO A 397 11.58 -6.01 -13.85
C PRO A 397 12.17 -4.62 -13.64
N LEU A 398 11.51 -3.82 -12.79
CA LEU A 398 12.02 -2.52 -12.34
C LEU A 398 11.90 -2.34 -10.81
N GLU A 399 11.07 -3.12 -10.12
CA GLU A 399 10.78 -2.85 -8.70
C GLU A 399 11.71 -3.50 -7.67
N LEU A 400 12.50 -4.52 -8.03
CA LEU A 400 13.43 -5.17 -7.09
C LEU A 400 14.92 -4.95 -7.42
N SER A 401 15.25 -4.61 -8.66
CA SER A 401 16.65 -4.39 -9.08
C SER A 401 17.20 -3.04 -8.59
N CYS A 402 16.36 -2.01 -8.54
CA CYS A 402 16.80 -0.66 -8.12
C CYS A 402 17.12 -0.56 -6.62
N ALA A 403 16.46 -1.36 -5.76
CA ALA A 403 16.73 -1.34 -4.31
C ALA A 403 17.99 -2.13 -3.93
N LEU A 404 18.35 -3.18 -4.67
CA LEU A 404 19.52 -4.01 -4.39
C LEU A 404 20.81 -3.52 -5.07
N SER A 405 20.71 -2.79 -6.19
CA SER A 405 21.90 -2.21 -6.84
C SER A 405 22.46 -0.97 -6.12
N ALA A 406 21.73 -0.39 -5.16
CA ALA A 406 22.17 0.80 -4.42
C ALA A 406 23.12 0.49 -3.25
N ARG A 407 23.35 -0.79 -2.92
CA ARG A 407 24.40 -1.21 -1.99
C ARG A 407 25.44 -1.98 -2.78
N GLY A 408 26.43 -1.25 -3.30
CA GLY A 408 27.68 -1.81 -3.78
C GLY A 408 28.40 -2.57 -2.68
N ILE A 409 27.93 -3.77 -2.40
CA ILE A 409 28.63 -4.83 -1.70
C ILE A 409 28.96 -5.84 -2.80
N PRO A 410 30.25 -6.18 -2.99
CA PRO A 410 30.71 -7.01 -4.10
C PRO A 410 30.05 -8.39 -4.16
#